data_AF-A0A7X6VMA5-F1
#
_entry.id   AF-A0A7X6VMA5-F1
#
_cell.length_a   1.000
_cell.length_b   1.000
_cell.length_c   1.000
_cell.angle_alpha   90.00
_cell.angle_beta   90.00
_cell.angle_gamma   90.00
#
_symmetry.space_group_name_H-M   'P 1'
#
loop_
_entity.id
_entity.type
_entity.pdbx_description
1 polymer ?
#
loop_
_entity_poly.entity_id
_entity_poly.type
_entity_poly.pdbx_seq_one_letter_code
_entity_poly.pdbx_strand_id
1 'polypeptide(L)' 'MLPETVYFDDDTLNILDQRRLPGSVEYIPCTSVEETARAIESLA' A
#
# COMPACT_ATOMS: atom_id res chain seq x y z
N MET A 1 15.14 6.46 7.90
CA MET A 1 14.40 7.06 6.77
C MET A 1 12.95 6.63 6.90
N LEU A 2 11.99 7.49 6.55
CA LEU A 2 10.57 7.13 6.57
C LEU A 2 10.27 6.24 5.36
N PRO A 3 9.41 5.21 5.48
CA PRO A 3 8.96 4.44 4.34
C PRO A 3 8.12 5.32 3.40
N GLU A 4 8.19 5.07 2.10
CA GLU A 4 7.28 5.71 1.15
C GLU A 4 5.87 5.20 1.41
N THR A 5 4.89 6.09 1.52
CA THR A 5 3.49 5.71 1.76
C THR A 5 2.85 5.07 0.53
N VAL A 6 3.22 5.55 -0.66
CA VAL A 6 2.74 5.06 -1.94
C VAL A 6 3.87 5.17 -2.95
N TYR A 7 4.10 4.12 -3.73
CA TYR A 7 5.01 4.14 -4.87
C TYR A 7 4.48 3.27 -6.01
N PHE A 8 4.97 3.52 -7.22
CA PHE A 8 4.63 2.75 -8.41
C PHE A 8 5.91 2.17 -9.01
N ASP A 9 5.94 0.85 -9.18
CA ASP A 9 7.08 0.12 -9.71
C ASP A 9 6.60 -1.15 -10.44
N ASP A 10 7.28 -1.53 -11.52
CA ASP A 10 6.97 -2.69 -12.37
C ASP A 10 5.46 -2.83 -12.68
N ASP A 11 4.86 -1.75 -13.18
CA ASP A 11 3.43 -1.61 -13.48
C ASP A 11 2.47 -1.91 -12.30
N THR A 12 2.96 -1.83 -11.07
CA THR A 12 2.22 -2.14 -9.84
C THR A 12 2.22 -0.95 -8.88
N LEU A 13 1.03 -0.54 -8.42
CA LEU A 13 0.89 0.43 -7.34
C LEU A 13 1.10 -0.28 -6.00
N ASN A 14 2.03 0.20 -5.18
CA ASN A 14 2.31 -0.34 -3.86
C ASN A 14 1.91 0.69 -2.81
N ILE A 15 1.00 0.31 -1.91
CA ILE A 15 0.52 1.16 -0.81
C ILE A 15 1.04 0.58 0.51
N LEU A 16 1.67 1.40 1.33
CA LEU A 16 2.12 1.01 2.67
C LEU A 16 0.93 0.59 3.53
N ASP A 17 0.95 -0.60 4.12
CA ASP A 17 -0.09 -1.06 5.06
C ASP A 17 0.15 -0.46 6.46
N GLN A 18 -0.42 0.72 6.69
CA GLN A 18 -0.40 1.48 7.92
C GLN A 18 -1.01 0.71 9.11
N ARG A 19 -1.86 -0.29 8.87
CA ARG A 19 -2.42 -1.14 9.94
C ARG A 19 -1.37 -2.06 10.54
N ARG A 20 -0.27 -2.31 9.83
CA ARG A 20 0.88 -3.10 10.31
C ARG A 20 1.90 -2.26 11.06
N LEU A 21 1.84 -0.94 10.94
CA LEU A 21 2.73 -0.06 11.69
C LEU A 21 2.33 0.03 13.18
N PRO A 22 3.31 0.19 14.08
CA PRO A 22 4.76 0.22 13.83
C PRO A 22 5.42 -1.18 13.79
N GLY A 23 4.63 -2.26 13.84
CA GLY A 23 5.14 -3.64 13.96
C GLY A 23 5.95 -4.10 12.75
N SER A 24 5.47 -3.84 11.54
CA SER A 24 6.17 -4.16 10.29
C SER A 24 5.91 -3.13 9.19
N VAL A 25 6.88 -3.02 8.27
CA VAL A 25 6.75 -2.24 7.04
C VAL A 25 6.38 -3.22 5.93
N GLU A 26 5.09 -3.29 5.61
CA GLU A 26 4.53 -4.16 4.57
C GLU A 26 3.80 -3.30 3.53
N TYR A 27 3.80 -3.75 2.28
CA TYR A 27 3.15 -3.07 1.17
C TYR A 27 2.05 -3.96 0.56
N ILE A 28 0.95 -3.33 0.18
CA ILE A 28 -0.16 -3.96 -0.53
C ILE A 28 0.02 -3.66 -2.03
N PRO A 29 0.35 -4.68 -2.85
CA PRO A 29 0.37 -4.52 -4.29
C PRO A 29 -1.06 -4.39 -4.81
N CYS A 30 -1.31 -3.37 -5.61
CA CYS A 30 -2.57 -3.09 -6.27
C CYS A 30 -2.32 -3.13 -7.78
N THR A 31 -2.88 -4.15 -8.43
CA THR A 31 -2.78 -4.38 -9.88
C THR A 31 -4.07 -3.99 -10.62
N SER A 32 -5.10 -3.60 -9.87
CA SER A 32 -6.39 -3.19 -10.38
C SER A 32 -6.94 -1.95 -9.65
N VAL A 33 -7.91 -1.31 -10.29
CA VAL A 33 -8.62 -0.16 -9.71
C VAL A 33 -9.40 -0.60 -8.47
N GLU A 34 -10.00 -1.79 -8.50
CA GLU A 34 -10.79 -2.35 -7.40
C GLU A 34 -9.93 -2.66 -6.17
N GLU A 35 -8.71 -3.18 -6.35
CA GLU A 35 -7.76 -3.40 -5.25
C GLU A 35 -7.33 -2.07 -4.62
N THR A 36 -7.05 -1.06 -5.45
CA THR A 36 -6.69 0.29 -4.99
C THR A 36 -7.82 0.90 -4.15
N ALA A 37 -9.06 0.80 -4.62
CA ALA A 37 -10.23 1.31 -3.89
C ALA A 37 -10.38 0.63 -2.51
N ARG A 38 -10.25 -0.71 -2.46
CA ARG A 38 -10.32 -1.46 -1.20
C ARG A 38 -9.20 -1.09 -0.23
N ALA A 39 -7.98 -0.86 -0.72
CA ALA A 39 -6.87 -0.41 0.10
C ALA A 39 -7.21 0.92 0.79
N ILE A 40 -7.72 1.90 0.03
CA ILE A 40 -8.14 3.21 0.57
C ILE A 40 -9.29 3.06 1.58
N GLU A 41 -10.34 2.31 1.24
CA GLU A 41 -11.51 2.12 2.10
C GLU A 41 -11.16 1.44 3.44
N SER A 42 -10.19 0.54 3.42
CA SER A 42 -9.77 -0.21 4.62
C SER A 42 -8.72 0.52 5.47
N LEU A 43 -8.38 1.76 5.12
CA LEU A 43 -7.27 2.52 5.72
C LEU A 43 -5.97 1.70 5.71
N ALA A 44 -5.68 1.09 4.56
CA ALA A 44 -4.32 0.65 4.27
C ALA A 44 -3.37 1.83 4.48
#